data_AF-A0A832YEZ8-F1
#
_entry.id   AF-A0A832YEZ8-F1
#
_cell.length_a   1.000
_cell.length_b   1.000
_cell.length_c   1.000
_cell.angle_alpha   90.00
_cell.angle_beta   90.00
_cell.angle_gamma   90.00
#
_symmetry.space_group_name_H-M   'P 1'
#
loop_
_entity.id
_entity.type
_entity.pdbx_description
1 polymer ?
#
loop_
_entity_poly.entity_id
_entity_poly.type
_entity_poly.pdbx_seq_one_letter_code
_entity_poly.pdbx_strand_id
1 'polypeptide(L)' 'MEQISSQVLVVGAGPGGYVAAIRAAQLGLDTIIVEGDRAGGTCLIR' A
#
# COMPACT_ATOMS: atom_id res chain seq x y z
N MET A 1 -4.13 22.00 -4.55
CA MET A 1 -4.34 20.59 -4.15
C MET A 1 -4.18 19.78 -5.42
N GLU A 2 -3.18 18.91 -5.47
CA GLU A 2 -2.89 18.10 -6.66
C GLU A 2 -3.60 16.76 -6.54
N GLN A 3 -4.26 16.33 -7.62
CA GLN A 3 -4.99 15.08 -7.64
C GLN A 3 -4.06 13.98 -8.13
N ILE A 4 -3.91 12.93 -7.33
CA ILE A 4 -3.14 11.73 -7.68
C ILE A 4 -4.15 10.62 -7.99
N SER A 5 -3.99 9.96 -9.14
CA SER A 5 -4.83 8.82 -9.55
C SER A 5 -4.06 7.51 -9.45
N SER A 6 -4.76 6.40 -9.20
CA SER A 6 -4.23 5.04 -9.30
C SER A 6 -5.35 4.08 -9.69
N GLN A 7 -4.99 2.90 -10.18
CA GLN A 7 -5.94 1.80 -10.41
C GLN A 7 -6.26 1.07 -9.10
N VAL A 8 -5.29 1.00 -8.19
CA VAL A 8 -5.45 0.38 -6.87
C VAL A 8 -4.88 1.32 -5.80
N LEU A 9 -5.72 1.69 -4.84
CA LEU A 9 -5.30 2.40 -3.63
C LEU A 9 -5.39 1.45 -2.42
N VAL A 10 -4.25 1.23 -1.76
CA VAL A 10 -4.16 0.44 -0.52
C VAL A 10 -3.97 1.40 0.66
N VAL A 11 -4.85 1.28 1.67
CA VAL A 11 -4.75 2.06 2.91
C VAL A 11 -4.25 1.15 4.03
N GLY A 12 -3.05 1.45 4.54
CA GLY A 12 -2.31 0.69 5.55
C GLY A 12 -1.23 -0.20 4.95
N ALA A 13 0.00 -0.10 5.47
CA ALA A 13 1.19 -0.84 5.03
C ALA A 13 1.59 -1.96 6.02
N GLY A 14 0.61 -2.64 6.62
CA GLY A 14 0.83 -3.89 7.35
C GLY A 14 1.06 -5.10 6.43
N PRO A 15 1.24 -6.32 6.98
CA PRO A 15 1.52 -7.51 6.18
C PRO A 15 0.51 -7.78 5.07
N GLY A 16 -0.78 -7.63 5.35
CA GLY A 16 -1.80 -7.73 4.31
C GLY A 16 -1.72 -6.61 3.28
N GLY A 17 -1.47 -5.38 3.73
CA GLY A 17 -1.47 -4.18 2.90
C GLY A 17 -0.29 -4.14 1.93
N TYR A 18 0.95 -4.28 2.42
CA TYR A 18 2.12 -4.24 1.54
C TYR A 18 2.13 -5.45 0.60
N VAL A 19 1.68 -6.63 1.02
CA VAL A 19 1.62 -7.81 0.13
C VAL A 19 0.59 -7.59 -0.97
N ALA A 20 -0.59 -7.06 -0.64
CA ALA A 20 -1.62 -6.73 -1.63
C ALA A 20 -1.13 -5.69 -2.64
N ALA A 21 -0.47 -4.62 -2.16
CA ALA A 21 0.09 -3.57 -3.01
C ALA A 21 1.20 -4.11 -3.93
N ILE A 22 2.14 -4.91 -3.40
CA ILE A 22 3.20 -5.55 -4.19
C ILE A 22 2.59 -6.46 -5.25
N ARG A 23 1.57 -7.26 -4.89
CA ARG A 23 0.94 -8.16 -5.85
C ARG A 23 0.17 -7.42 -6.94
N ALA A 24 -0.52 -6.33 -6.60
CA ALA A 24 -1.20 -5.48 -7.58
C ALA A 24 -0.19 -4.85 -8.56
N ALA A 25 0.94 -4.34 -8.07
CA ALA A 25 2.01 -3.81 -8.91
C ALA A 25 2.63 -4.89 -9.83
N GLN A 26 2.83 -6.11 -9.34
CA GLN A 26 3.31 -7.24 -10.15
C GLN A 26 2.33 -7.63 -11.28
N LEU A 27 1.03 -7.38 -11.09
CA LEU A 27 0.01 -7.58 -12.13
C LEU A 27 -0.04 -6.41 -13.14
N GLY A 28 0.84 -5.41 -13.01
CA GLY A 28 0.91 -4.25 -13.90
C GLY A 28 -0.09 -3.14 -13.58
N LEU A 29 -0.73 -3.18 -12.40
CA LEU A 29 -1.67 -2.16 -11.98
C LEU A 29 -0.92 -0.97 -11.37
N ASP A 30 -1.30 0.23 -11.77
CA ASP A 30 -0.85 1.47 -11.13
C ASP A 30 -1.37 1.49 -9.69
N THR A 31 -0.47 1.33 -8.72
CA THR A 31 -0.81 1.02 -7.34
C THR A 31 -0.17 2.04 -6.41
N ILE A 32 -0.99 2.66 -5.56
CA ILE A 32 -0.55 3.55 -4.49
C ILE A 32 -0.86 2.88 -3.15
N ILE A 33 0.08 2.97 -2.21
CA ILE A 33 -0.12 2.59 -0.81
C ILE A 33 0.12 3.79 0.10
N VAL A 34 -0.76 3.97 1.10
CA VAL A 34 -0.66 5.05 2.08
C VAL A 34 -0.62 4.46 3.48
N GLU A 35 0.31 4.91 4.31
CA GLU A 35 0.46 4.53 5.71
C GLU A 35 0.65 5.80 6.56
N GLY A 36 -0.01 5.84 7.72
CA GLY A 36 0.06 6.97 8.64
C GLY A 36 1.21 6.88 9.66
N ASP A 37 1.78 5.68 9.84
CA ASP A 37 2.92 5.39 10.72
C ASP A 37 4.08 4.75 9.91
N ARG A 38 4.83 3.81 10.49
CA ARG A 38 5.89 3.06 9.81
C ARG A 38 5.35 1.88 8.98
N ALA A 39 5.95 1.64 7.83
CA ALA A 39 5.66 0.48 6.99
C ALA A 39 6.04 -0.84 7.71
N GLY A 40 5.15 -1.83 7.64
CA GLY A 40 5.24 -3.11 8.33
C GLY A 40 4.03 -3.43 9.21
N GLY A 41 3.25 -2.41 9.59
CA GLY A 41 2.09 -2.52 10.48
C GLY A 41 2.41 -3.16 11.83
N THR A 42 1.37 -3.54 12.58
CA THR A 42 1.54 -4.13 13.92
C THR A 42 2.47 -5.33 13.92
N CYS A 43 2.31 -6.26 12.98
CA CYS A 43 3.04 -7.53 12.96
C CYS A 43 4.57 -7.40 12.88
N LEU A 44 5.09 -6.34 12.23
CA LEU A 44 6.53 -6.15 12.08
C LEU A 44 7.11 -5.20 13.12
N ILE A 45 6.32 -4.23 13.57
CA ILE A 45 6.80 -3.04 14.29
C ILE A 45 6.51 -3.09 15.78
N ARG A 46 5.54 -3.89 16.23
CA ARG A 46 5.10 -4.00 17.62
C ARG A 46 5.26 -5.45 18.08
#